data_AF-A0A5C3DZP4-F1
#
_entry.id   AF-A0A5C3DZP4-F1
#
_cell.length_a   1.000
_cell.length_b   1.000
_cell.length_c   1.000
_cell.angle_alpha   90.00
_cell.angle_beta   90.00
_cell.angle_gamma   90.00
#
_symmetry.space_group_name_H-M   'P 1'
#
loop_
_entity.id
_entity.type
_entity.pdbx_description
1 polymer ?
#
loop_
_entity_poly.entity_id
_entity_poly.type
_entity_poly.pdbx_seq_one_letter_code
_entity_poly.pdbx_strand_id
1 'polypeptide(L)'
;MPRKTKMADVSGVKKAGSAADTEEDFSTVPTTTAPSESGFEDLAISETDSNVRVAASETGSSSATATATAPQGTAAANSTTGADGAVNEAVPAPAAARQADEPAQNASRADSTSLSTSSSGMVLFDLTDKPGGKACFSPHTVKTILDLKLLNVGYERQRLTFIQIRNELAERIADNVTVPAIELSDGSHSVDSWNIAEYLERRHPEGYRIFGGSSSTKRLAAMLNQYGKTVLAPHIGPLAQPGVHALLDPESKSYFSDVKIGKQRWAKVSSMSQADKDSHVQQAIAKLEPIEAMLTCESSGPVDAAAGANGGRSASRARRPLWLAGGDEPTHADFVLFGWYVFTRVAGEKVTKEIWTAHKPIAAWVNAMLEWCGELAEDFV
;
A
#
# COMPACT_ATOMS: atom_id res chain seq x y z
N MET A 1 50.98 -27.63 11.92
CA MET A 1 49.63 -27.88 11.38
C MET A 1 48.66 -26.90 12.01
N PRO A 2 48.11 -25.92 11.27
CA PRO A 2 47.08 -25.03 11.80
C PRO A 2 45.68 -25.59 11.53
N ARG A 3 44.80 -25.48 12.53
CA ARG A 3 43.40 -25.90 12.54
C ARG A 3 42.61 -25.11 11.48
N LYS A 4 41.93 -25.84 10.59
CA LYS A 4 40.91 -25.30 9.69
C LYS A 4 39.66 -24.96 10.49
N THR A 5 39.26 -23.68 10.49
CA THR A 5 37.95 -23.23 10.96
C THR A 5 36.91 -23.55 9.89
N LYS A 6 35.89 -24.33 10.27
CA LYS A 6 34.81 -24.81 9.40
C LYS A 6 33.79 -23.67 9.20
N MET A 7 33.50 -23.33 7.94
CA MET A 7 32.39 -22.46 7.56
C MET A 7 31.07 -23.07 8.06
N ALA A 8 30.22 -22.23 8.66
CA ALA A 8 28.87 -22.60 9.07
C ALA A 8 27.96 -22.71 7.85
N ASP A 9 27.17 -23.77 7.86
CA ASP A 9 26.19 -24.22 6.89
C ASP A 9 24.97 -23.28 6.91
N VAL A 10 24.63 -22.70 5.75
CA VAL A 10 23.42 -21.87 5.56
C VAL A 10 22.40 -22.71 4.81
N SER A 11 21.71 -23.59 5.54
CA SER A 11 20.58 -24.37 5.03
C SER A 11 19.42 -24.25 6.01
N GLY A 12 18.57 -23.24 5.79
CA GLY A 12 17.43 -22.97 6.67
C GLY A 12 16.42 -21.95 6.14
N VAL A 13 16.31 -21.74 4.83
CA VAL A 13 15.15 -21.02 4.27
C VAL A 13 14.05 -22.05 4.03
N LYS A 14 12.96 -21.97 4.80
CA LYS A 14 11.76 -22.79 4.58
C LYS A 14 11.19 -22.46 3.20
N LYS A 15 11.34 -23.40 2.26
CA LYS A 15 10.57 -23.42 1.00
C LYS A 15 9.10 -23.64 1.34
N ALA A 16 8.28 -22.59 1.24
CA ALA A 16 6.86 -22.77 0.98
C ALA A 16 6.68 -22.81 -0.55
N GLY A 17 6.51 -24.02 -1.08
CA GLY A 17 6.10 -24.22 -2.46
C GLY A 17 4.62 -23.88 -2.60
N SER A 18 4.27 -23.09 -3.61
CA SER A 18 2.90 -22.97 -4.09
C SER A 18 2.46 -24.36 -4.58
N ALA A 19 1.43 -24.92 -3.97
CA ALA A 19 0.82 -26.15 -4.43
C ALA A 19 0.24 -25.93 -5.83
N ALA A 20 0.62 -26.81 -6.74
CA ALA A 20 -0.02 -26.97 -8.03
C ALA A 20 -1.27 -27.82 -7.83
N ASP A 21 -2.42 -27.31 -8.25
CA ASP A 21 -3.58 -28.13 -8.55
C ASP A 21 -3.82 -28.07 -10.06
N THR A 22 -3.40 -29.15 -10.71
CA THR A 22 -3.87 -29.60 -12.01
C THR A 22 -5.27 -30.17 -11.85
N GLU A 23 -6.26 -29.72 -12.63
CA GLU A 23 -7.27 -30.61 -13.21
C GLU A 23 -7.75 -30.08 -14.57
N GLU A 24 -7.93 -31.02 -15.49
CA GLU A 24 -8.28 -30.87 -16.90
C GLU A 24 -9.80 -30.92 -17.14
N ASP A 25 -10.19 -30.25 -18.22
CA ASP A 25 -11.21 -30.59 -19.22
C ASP A 25 -12.73 -30.52 -18.88
N PHE A 26 -13.42 -29.61 -19.58
CA PHE A 26 -14.68 -29.90 -20.28
C PHE A 26 -14.89 -28.93 -21.48
N SER A 27 -14.43 -29.37 -22.66
CA SER A 27 -15.13 -29.45 -23.96
C SER A 27 -16.28 -28.47 -24.38
N THR A 28 -15.98 -27.68 -25.44
CA THR A 28 -16.78 -27.29 -26.66
C THR A 28 -18.00 -26.33 -26.54
N VAL A 29 -18.30 -25.32 -27.40
CA VAL A 29 -17.97 -24.92 -28.80
C VAL A 29 -18.11 -23.35 -28.96
N PRO A 30 -17.97 -22.67 -30.13
CA PRO A 30 -16.91 -21.70 -30.40
C PRO A 30 -17.38 -20.22 -30.59
N THR A 31 -16.50 -19.24 -30.40
CA THR A 31 -16.55 -18.00 -31.21
C THR A 31 -15.14 -17.46 -31.43
N THR A 32 -14.84 -17.23 -32.70
CA THR A 32 -13.57 -16.78 -33.26
C THR A 32 -13.25 -15.33 -32.89
N THR A 33 -12.10 -15.07 -32.25
CA THR A 33 -11.11 -14.05 -32.66
C THR A 33 -9.86 -14.13 -31.78
N ALA A 34 -8.72 -14.33 -32.46
CA ALA A 34 -7.28 -14.23 -32.11
C ALA A 34 -6.80 -14.19 -30.63
N PRO A 35 -5.80 -15.00 -30.24
CA PRO A 35 -5.25 -15.03 -28.89
C PRO A 35 -4.31 -13.84 -28.66
N SER A 36 -4.56 -13.07 -27.60
CA SER A 36 -3.55 -12.19 -27.02
C SER A 36 -2.94 -12.90 -25.82
N GLU A 37 -1.73 -13.40 -25.99
CA GLU A 37 -0.91 -13.91 -24.89
C GLU A 37 -0.57 -12.74 -23.96
N SER A 38 -1.33 -12.58 -22.89
CA SER A 38 -0.98 -11.71 -21.78
C SER A 38 -1.21 -12.46 -20.46
N GLY A 39 -0.27 -13.36 -20.15
CA GLY A 39 -0.07 -13.87 -18.79
C GLY A 39 0.46 -12.73 -17.90
N PHE A 40 -0.43 -11.79 -17.56
CA PHE A 40 -0.16 -10.56 -16.81
C PHE A 40 -0.78 -10.57 -15.40
N GLU A 41 -1.13 -11.76 -14.90
CA GLU A 41 -1.45 -11.94 -13.49
C GLU A 41 -0.13 -12.01 -12.70
N ASP A 42 -0.06 -11.34 -11.55
CA ASP A 42 1.06 -11.35 -10.58
C ASP A 42 2.14 -10.24 -10.70
N LEU A 43 1.78 -9.04 -11.19
CA LEU A 43 2.67 -7.85 -11.19
C LEU A 43 2.38 -6.82 -10.10
N ALA A 44 1.22 -6.89 -9.46
CA ALA A 44 0.95 -6.08 -8.28
C ALA A 44 1.58 -6.80 -7.09
N ILE A 45 2.27 -6.06 -6.23
CA ILE A 45 2.52 -6.49 -4.86
C ILE A 45 1.17 -6.97 -4.33
N SER A 46 1.03 -8.28 -4.12
CA SER A 46 -0.18 -8.89 -3.59
C SER A 46 -0.42 -8.26 -2.20
N GLU A 47 -1.33 -7.29 -2.20
CA GLU A 47 -2.15 -6.88 -1.05
C GLU A 47 -3.33 -7.86 -0.92
N THR A 48 -3.23 -9.10 -1.42
CA THR A 48 -4.38 -10.04 -1.39
C THR A 48 -4.54 -10.64 0.00
N ASP A 49 -5.72 -10.42 0.55
CA ASP A 49 -6.42 -11.21 1.58
C ASP A 49 -5.71 -11.41 2.92
N SER A 50 -5.15 -10.35 3.49
CA SER A 50 -4.81 -10.31 4.92
C SER A 50 -5.85 -9.52 5.71
N ASN A 51 -7.10 -9.99 5.75
CA ASN A 51 -8.15 -9.48 6.65
C ASN A 51 -7.90 -9.86 8.13
N VAL A 52 -6.68 -10.26 8.49
CA VAL A 52 -6.42 -10.79 9.83
C VAL A 52 -6.04 -9.64 10.76
N ARG A 53 -7.03 -9.17 11.53
CA ARG A 53 -6.74 -8.55 12.82
C ARG A 53 -6.34 -9.68 13.77
N VAL A 54 -5.04 -9.91 13.96
CA VAL A 54 -4.56 -10.88 14.93
C VAL A 54 -4.69 -10.23 16.32
N ALA A 55 -5.60 -10.75 17.15
CA ALA A 55 -5.64 -10.39 18.57
C ALA A 55 -4.54 -11.15 19.32
N ALA A 56 -4.00 -10.55 20.38
CA ALA A 56 -2.99 -11.18 21.23
C ALA A 56 -3.50 -12.52 21.78
N SER A 57 -2.71 -13.58 21.64
CA SER A 57 -3.04 -14.89 22.20
C SER A 57 -2.86 -14.87 23.73
N GLU A 58 -3.95 -15.01 24.47
CA GLU A 58 -3.89 -15.30 25.90
C GLU A 58 -3.41 -16.74 26.09
N THR A 59 -2.14 -16.90 26.45
CA THR A 59 -1.60 -18.17 26.92
C THR A 59 -1.80 -18.27 28.44
N GLY A 60 -2.79 -19.07 28.85
CA GLY A 60 -3.11 -19.31 30.26
C GLY A 60 -3.85 -20.64 30.49
N SER A 61 -3.08 -21.67 30.81
CA SER A 61 -3.46 -23.06 31.11
C SER A 61 -4.58 -23.26 32.17
N SER A 62 -5.52 -24.19 31.94
CA SER A 62 -5.56 -25.52 32.60
C SER A 62 -6.95 -26.18 32.61
N SER A 63 -6.92 -27.51 32.46
CA SER A 63 -8.03 -28.47 32.40
C SER A 63 -8.67 -28.78 33.76
N ALA A 64 -9.99 -29.01 33.79
CA ALA A 64 -10.61 -29.99 34.69
C ALA A 64 -12.00 -30.45 34.21
N THR A 65 -12.28 -31.71 34.48
CA THR A 65 -13.30 -32.59 33.87
C THR A 65 -14.60 -32.66 34.70
N ALA A 66 -15.73 -32.75 33.98
CA ALA A 66 -17.00 -33.46 34.28
C ALA A 66 -17.72 -33.31 35.64
N THR A 67 -19.02 -32.97 35.61
CA THR A 67 -20.12 -33.94 35.88
C THR A 67 -21.50 -33.32 35.63
N ALA A 68 -22.42 -34.15 35.15
CA ALA A 68 -23.78 -33.82 34.75
C ALA A 68 -24.79 -33.85 35.91
N THR A 69 -25.81 -32.98 35.88
CA THR A 69 -27.20 -33.33 36.25
C THR A 69 -28.17 -32.23 35.80
N ALA A 70 -29.11 -32.60 34.92
CA ALA A 70 -30.42 -31.95 34.72
C ALA A 70 -31.48 -32.85 35.41
N PRO A 71 -32.78 -32.48 35.62
CA PRO A 71 -33.69 -31.85 34.65
C PRO A 71 -34.68 -30.83 35.33
N GLN A 72 -35.76 -30.25 34.78
CA GLN A 72 -36.64 -30.49 33.64
C GLN A 72 -37.64 -29.32 33.47
N GLY A 73 -38.11 -29.08 32.22
CA GLY A 73 -39.42 -28.49 31.88
C GLY A 73 -39.41 -27.02 31.45
N THR A 74 -39.96 -26.56 30.31
CA THR A 74 -40.91 -27.09 29.31
C THR A 74 -40.76 -26.26 28.02
N ALA A 75 -40.39 -26.84 26.88
CA ALA A 75 -41.24 -27.26 25.76
C ALA A 75 -41.84 -26.15 24.86
N ALA A 76 -41.22 -25.92 23.70
CA ALA A 76 -41.90 -25.65 22.42
C ALA A 76 -41.04 -26.15 21.24
N ALA A 77 -41.65 -26.99 20.41
CA ALA A 77 -41.14 -27.74 19.24
C ALA A 77 -40.86 -26.84 18.02
N ASN A 78 -40.22 -27.24 16.92
CA ASN A 78 -39.20 -28.22 16.55
C ASN A 78 -39.01 -28.04 15.03
N SER A 79 -37.79 -27.82 14.52
CA SER A 79 -37.39 -28.29 13.18
C SER A 79 -35.88 -28.13 13.00
N THR A 80 -35.19 -29.23 13.21
CA THR A 80 -33.77 -29.44 12.97
C THR A 80 -33.50 -29.60 11.47
N THR A 81 -32.53 -28.88 10.92
CA THR A 81 -31.70 -29.37 9.81
C THR A 81 -30.30 -28.77 9.92
N GLY A 82 -29.31 -29.66 10.14
CA GLY A 82 -27.98 -29.60 9.54
C GLY A 82 -27.03 -28.52 10.02
N ALA A 83 -26.16 -28.87 10.97
CA ALA A 83 -24.82 -28.29 11.04
C ALA A 83 -24.00 -28.90 9.89
N ASP A 84 -23.52 -28.06 8.97
CA ASP A 84 -22.32 -28.30 8.15
C ASP A 84 -21.92 -26.97 7.47
N GLY A 85 -20.68 -26.52 7.72
CA GLY A 85 -19.94 -25.58 6.87
C GLY A 85 -20.35 -24.10 6.88
N ALA A 86 -19.98 -23.36 7.94
CA ALA A 86 -19.82 -21.90 7.84
C ALA A 86 -18.33 -21.55 7.67
N VAL A 87 -17.80 -21.84 6.49
CA VAL A 87 -16.59 -21.19 5.96
C VAL A 87 -17.06 -20.09 5.03
N ASN A 88 -16.54 -18.87 5.25
CA ASN A 88 -16.89 -17.58 4.65
C ASN A 88 -17.92 -16.76 5.45
N GLU A 89 -17.48 -16.21 6.59
CA GLU A 89 -18.02 -14.92 7.04
C GLU A 89 -17.82 -13.91 5.90
N ALA A 90 -18.92 -13.38 5.35
CA ALA A 90 -18.87 -12.41 4.28
C ALA A 90 -18.04 -11.18 4.72
N VAL A 91 -17.03 -10.80 3.92
CA VAL A 91 -16.27 -9.56 4.13
C VAL A 91 -17.28 -8.41 4.23
N PRO A 92 -17.29 -7.63 5.33
CA PRO A 92 -18.20 -6.50 5.47
C PRO A 92 -18.06 -5.55 4.28
N ALA A 93 -19.18 -5.03 3.77
CA ALA A 93 -19.14 -4.06 2.68
C ALA A 93 -18.29 -2.84 3.09
N PRO A 94 -17.45 -2.29 2.18
CA PRO A 94 -16.58 -1.17 2.50
C PRO A 94 -17.42 0.04 2.94
N ALA A 95 -17.06 0.60 4.10
CA ALA A 95 -17.79 1.73 4.68
C ALA A 95 -17.59 3.02 3.88
N ALA A 96 -18.63 3.85 3.82
CA ALA A 96 -18.53 5.21 3.29
C ALA A 96 -17.47 6.02 4.06
N ALA A 97 -16.87 7.01 3.38
CA ALA A 97 -15.98 7.96 4.05
C ALA A 97 -16.76 8.80 5.05
N ARG A 98 -16.15 9.04 6.21
CA ARG A 98 -16.64 9.95 7.24
C ARG A 98 -16.63 11.38 6.75
N GLN A 99 -17.65 12.12 7.14
CA GLN A 99 -17.69 13.56 7.03
C GLN A 99 -17.02 14.22 8.24
N ALA A 100 -16.70 15.51 8.15
CA ALA A 100 -16.01 16.25 9.20
C ALA A 100 -16.85 16.40 10.49
N ASP A 101 -18.17 16.41 10.36
CA ASP A 101 -19.13 16.51 11.47
C ASP A 101 -19.47 15.15 12.10
N GLU A 102 -19.12 14.04 11.44
CA GLU A 102 -19.28 12.70 11.99
C GLU A 102 -18.16 12.42 13.00
N PRO A 103 -18.48 12.00 14.24
CA PRO A 103 -17.46 11.75 15.24
C PRO A 103 -16.59 10.52 14.95
N ALA A 104 -15.36 10.57 15.48
CA ALA A 104 -14.63 9.44 16.06
C ALA A 104 -15.45 8.16 16.27
N GLN A 105 -15.13 7.01 15.65
CA GLN A 105 -15.50 5.77 16.35
C GLN A 105 -14.83 5.79 17.73
N ASN A 106 -15.56 5.41 18.79
CA ASN A 106 -15.07 5.48 20.16
C ASN A 106 -13.66 4.90 20.27
N ALA A 107 -12.68 5.79 20.41
CA ALA A 107 -11.29 5.42 20.56
C ALA A 107 -11.15 4.72 21.90
N SER A 108 -10.63 3.49 21.88
CA SER A 108 -10.15 2.87 23.11
C SER A 108 -9.04 3.73 23.72
N ARG A 109 -8.67 3.48 24.98
CA ARG A 109 -7.49 4.13 25.57
C ARG A 109 -6.22 3.82 24.77
N ALA A 110 -6.15 2.63 24.17
CA ALA A 110 -5.07 2.22 23.29
C ALA A 110 -5.04 3.06 22.00
N ASP A 111 -6.19 3.19 21.32
CA ASP A 111 -6.31 4.05 20.13
C ASP A 111 -5.92 5.50 20.45
N SER A 112 -6.37 6.03 21.60
CA SER A 112 -6.05 7.40 22.02
C SER A 112 -4.55 7.61 22.24
N THR A 113 -3.84 6.58 22.70
CA THR A 113 -2.39 6.61 22.92
C THR A 113 -1.65 6.52 21.58
N SER A 114 -2.07 5.58 20.73
CA SER A 114 -1.44 5.28 19.43
C SER A 114 -1.67 6.37 18.38
N LEU A 115 -2.81 7.04 18.42
CA LEU A 115 -3.21 8.06 17.45
C LEU A 115 -2.90 9.49 17.93
N SER A 116 -2.06 9.61 18.97
CA SER A 116 -1.59 10.91 19.45
C SER A 116 -0.42 11.43 18.61
N THR A 117 0.00 12.67 18.87
CA THR A 117 1.21 13.25 18.26
C THR A 117 2.51 12.67 18.85
N SER A 118 2.43 11.82 19.88
CA SER A 118 3.58 11.18 20.52
C SER A 118 4.03 9.94 19.75
N SER A 119 5.34 9.74 19.58
CA SER A 119 5.89 8.54 18.94
C SER A 119 5.84 7.27 19.79
N SER A 120 5.47 7.37 21.07
CA SER A 120 5.51 6.24 22.02
C SER A 120 4.33 5.27 21.91
N GLY A 121 3.30 5.58 21.11
CA GLY A 121 2.05 4.83 21.07
C GLY A 121 1.88 3.92 19.84
N MET A 122 2.69 4.10 18.80
CA MET A 122 2.55 3.40 17.53
C MET A 122 3.93 3.08 16.94
N VAL A 123 4.08 1.87 16.42
CA VAL A 123 5.25 1.47 15.61
C VAL A 123 4.80 1.28 14.16
N LEU A 124 5.45 1.94 13.22
CA LEU A 124 5.33 1.70 11.78
C LEU A 124 6.49 0.81 11.31
N PHE A 125 6.17 -0.36 10.79
CA PHE A 125 7.11 -1.22 10.08
C PHE A 125 7.16 -0.83 8.60
N ASP A 126 8.36 -0.55 8.11
CA ASP A 126 8.66 -0.03 6.79
C ASP A 126 9.78 -0.84 6.11
N LEU A 127 9.90 -0.73 4.78
CA LEU A 127 10.92 -1.38 3.98
C LEU A 127 12.10 -0.43 3.72
N THR A 128 13.33 -0.93 3.85
CA THR A 128 14.55 -0.21 3.49
C THR A 128 15.56 -1.04 2.72
N ASP A 129 16.67 -0.42 2.31
CA ASP A 129 17.69 -1.01 1.44
C ASP A 129 18.58 -2.04 2.14
N LYS A 130 18.96 -1.76 3.39
CA LYS A 130 19.92 -2.54 4.17
C LYS A 130 19.71 -2.31 5.66
N PRO A 131 20.31 -3.13 6.55
CA PRO A 131 20.19 -2.91 7.99
C PRO A 131 20.68 -1.51 8.39
N GLY A 132 19.85 -0.76 9.13
CA GLY A 132 20.12 0.64 9.51
C GLY A 132 19.98 1.65 8.36
N GLY A 133 19.49 1.22 7.19
CA GLY A 133 19.19 2.06 6.04
C GLY A 133 18.04 3.04 6.31
N LYS A 134 17.96 4.05 5.45
CA LYS A 134 16.88 5.05 5.46
C LYS A 134 16.12 5.14 4.14
N ALA A 135 16.63 4.48 3.10
CA ALA A 135 16.04 4.55 1.77
C ALA A 135 14.59 4.02 1.81
N CYS A 136 13.68 4.80 1.24
CA CYS A 136 12.26 4.51 1.17
C CYS A 136 11.85 4.52 -0.30
N PHE A 137 11.52 3.34 -0.81
CA PHE A 137 11.17 3.12 -2.22
C PHE A 137 9.88 2.34 -2.39
N SER A 138 9.29 1.78 -1.32
CA SER A 138 8.04 1.04 -1.46
C SER A 138 6.88 2.03 -1.69
N PRO A 139 6.14 1.92 -2.82
CA PRO A 139 5.00 2.78 -3.07
C PRO A 139 3.91 2.60 -2.01
N HIS A 140 3.85 1.45 -1.34
CA HIS A 140 2.84 1.15 -0.32
C HIS A 140 3.16 1.80 1.02
N THR A 141 4.43 1.78 1.45
CA THR A 141 4.81 2.35 2.75
C THR A 141 4.80 3.88 2.72
N VAL A 142 5.12 4.47 1.57
CA VAL A 142 4.95 5.92 1.34
C VAL A 142 3.53 6.37 1.65
N LYS A 143 2.49 5.64 1.20
CA LYS A 143 1.09 6.01 1.47
C LYS A 143 0.83 6.20 2.96
N THR A 144 1.17 5.18 3.76
CA THR A 144 0.95 5.20 5.21
C THR A 144 1.79 6.27 5.90
N ILE A 145 3.05 6.49 5.48
CA ILE A 145 3.89 7.57 6.02
C ILE A 145 3.21 8.93 5.81
N LEU A 146 2.63 9.16 4.63
CA LEU A 146 1.97 10.42 4.30
C LEU A 146 0.59 10.56 4.96
N ASP A 147 -0.17 9.48 5.13
CA ASP A 147 -1.42 9.50 5.93
C ASP A 147 -1.14 9.88 7.39
N LEU A 148 -0.10 9.28 8.01
CA LEU A 148 0.30 9.60 9.38
C LEU A 148 0.77 11.06 9.49
N LYS A 149 1.51 11.57 8.50
CA LYS A 149 1.89 12.98 8.43
C LYS A 149 0.68 13.90 8.32
N LEU A 150 -0.29 13.59 7.45
CA LEU A 150 -1.51 14.38 7.26
C LEU A 150 -2.26 14.57 8.58
N LEU A 151 -2.35 13.50 9.36
CA LEU A 151 -3.02 13.49 10.66
C LEU A 151 -2.13 13.95 11.83
N ASN A 152 -0.84 14.22 11.58
CA ASN A 152 0.16 14.55 12.60
C ASN A 152 0.25 13.49 13.71
N VAL A 153 0.15 12.21 13.35
CA VAL A 153 0.30 11.09 14.27
C VAL A 153 1.79 10.82 14.49
N GLY A 154 2.20 10.74 15.76
CA GLY A 154 3.57 10.36 16.13
C GLY A 154 3.74 8.85 16.08
N TYR A 155 4.87 8.38 15.57
CA TYR A 155 5.19 6.95 15.51
C TYR A 155 6.68 6.69 15.61
N GLU A 156 7.05 5.51 16.10
CA GLU A 156 8.37 4.94 15.92
C GLU A 156 8.43 4.25 14.55
N ARG A 157 9.43 4.58 13.71
CA ARG A 157 9.59 3.98 12.38
C ARG A 157 10.67 2.91 12.40
N GLN A 158 10.26 1.64 12.39
CA GLN A 158 11.16 0.50 12.25
C GLN A 158 11.35 0.16 10.78
N ARG A 159 12.54 0.48 10.27
CA ARG A 159 12.93 0.22 8.87
C ARG A 159 13.62 -1.13 8.79
N LEU A 160 13.03 -2.04 8.01
CA LEU A 160 13.42 -3.43 7.90
C LEU A 160 13.83 -3.76 6.47
N THR A 161 14.81 -4.65 6.30
CA THR A 161 15.11 -5.22 4.97
C THR A 161 14.07 -6.27 4.58
N PHE A 162 14.09 -6.73 3.33
CA PHE A 162 13.22 -7.84 2.89
C PHE A 162 13.40 -9.09 3.76
N ILE A 163 14.63 -9.38 4.16
CA ILE A 163 14.94 -10.55 4.99
C ILE A 163 14.41 -10.37 6.41
N GLN A 164 14.60 -9.20 7.01
CA GLN A 164 14.07 -8.93 8.36
C GLN A 164 12.54 -8.99 8.38
N ILE A 165 11.87 -8.57 7.31
CA ILE A 165 10.41 -8.72 7.17
C ILE A 165 10.02 -10.20 7.13
N ARG A 166 10.75 -11.02 6.36
CA ARG A 166 10.43 -12.46 6.21
C ARG A 166 10.81 -13.33 7.42
N ASN A 167 11.65 -12.80 8.31
CA ASN A 167 12.09 -13.48 9.52
C ASN A 167 11.47 -12.79 10.75
N GLU A 168 12.12 -11.71 11.22
CA GLU A 168 11.79 -11.01 12.47
C GLU A 168 10.33 -10.53 12.52
N LEU A 169 9.84 -9.87 11.45
CA LEU A 169 8.46 -9.37 11.45
C LEU A 169 7.42 -10.49 11.32
N ALA A 170 7.75 -11.54 10.57
CA ALA A 170 6.86 -12.69 10.40
C ALA A 170 6.63 -13.45 11.72
N GLU A 171 7.67 -13.60 12.54
CA GLU A 171 7.56 -14.16 13.89
C GLU A 171 6.72 -13.29 14.83
N ARG A 172 6.71 -11.96 14.61
CA ARG A 172 6.00 -10.99 15.46
C ARG A 172 4.53 -10.85 15.10
N ILE A 173 4.19 -10.85 13.81
CA ILE A 173 2.83 -10.53 13.32
C ILE A 173 2.15 -11.76 12.75
N ALA A 174 2.65 -12.28 11.63
CA ALA A 174 2.10 -13.44 10.95
C ALA A 174 3.05 -13.92 9.85
N ASP A 175 2.96 -15.20 9.50
CA ASP A 175 3.58 -15.74 8.29
C ASP A 175 3.17 -14.90 7.07
N ASN A 176 4.11 -14.70 6.15
CA ASN A 176 3.94 -13.93 4.92
C ASN A 176 3.57 -12.45 5.07
N VAL A 177 3.65 -11.86 6.27
CA VAL A 177 3.42 -10.43 6.51
C VAL A 177 4.13 -9.52 5.49
N THR A 178 3.43 -8.46 5.10
CA THR A 178 3.93 -7.40 4.21
C THR A 178 3.97 -6.07 4.95
N VAL A 179 4.73 -5.12 4.41
CA VAL A 179 4.78 -3.74 4.92
C VAL A 179 4.15 -2.79 3.88
N PRO A 180 3.47 -1.71 4.30
CA PRO A 180 3.41 -1.19 5.67
C PRO A 180 2.57 -2.06 6.62
N ALA A 181 3.03 -2.11 7.86
CA ALA A 181 2.28 -2.67 8.99
C ALA A 181 2.45 -1.72 10.17
N ILE A 182 1.43 -1.60 11.02
CA ILE A 182 1.48 -0.85 12.26
C ILE A 182 1.23 -1.76 13.46
N GLU A 183 1.89 -1.45 14.57
CA GLU A 183 1.58 -1.99 15.90
C GLU A 183 1.07 -0.85 16.78
N LEU A 184 -0.02 -1.12 17.50
CA LEU A 184 -0.66 -0.20 18.43
C LEU A 184 -0.19 -0.45 19.87
N SER A 185 -0.55 0.44 20.79
CA SER A 185 -0.09 0.41 22.18
C SER A 185 -0.65 -0.75 23.00
N ASP A 186 -1.71 -1.40 22.53
CA ASP A 186 -2.25 -2.64 23.10
C ASP A 186 -1.62 -3.90 22.48
N GLY A 187 -0.62 -3.74 21.60
CA GLY A 187 0.05 -4.82 20.90
C GLY A 187 -0.72 -5.38 19.70
N SER A 188 -1.88 -4.81 19.34
CA SER A 188 -2.61 -5.22 18.13
C SER A 188 -1.97 -4.64 16.86
N HIS A 189 -2.15 -5.34 15.74
CA HIS A 189 -1.55 -4.98 14.47
C HIS A 189 -2.58 -4.67 13.39
N SER A 190 -2.20 -3.80 12.46
CA SER A 190 -2.88 -3.62 11.18
C SER A 190 -1.85 -3.67 10.06
N VAL A 191 -2.10 -4.53 9.08
CA VAL A 191 -1.29 -4.72 7.87
C VAL A 191 -2.07 -4.20 6.68
N ASP A 192 -1.36 -3.99 5.55
CA ASP A 192 -1.90 -3.43 4.31
C ASP A 192 -2.15 -1.91 4.35
N SER A 193 -1.69 -1.21 3.30
CA SER A 193 -1.70 0.25 3.26
C SER A 193 -3.12 0.84 3.23
N TRP A 194 -4.06 0.16 2.58
CA TRP A 194 -5.46 0.59 2.49
C TRP A 194 -6.20 0.35 3.81
N ASN A 195 -6.02 -0.83 4.40
CA ASN A 195 -6.58 -1.16 5.70
C ASN A 195 -6.11 -0.21 6.80
N ILE A 196 -4.82 0.17 6.78
CA ILE A 196 -4.27 1.16 7.71
C ILE A 196 -4.93 2.53 7.49
N ALA A 197 -5.10 2.97 6.24
CA ALA A 197 -5.77 4.24 5.94
C ALA A 197 -7.23 4.25 6.43
N GLU A 198 -7.97 3.15 6.26
CA GLU A 198 -9.33 3.02 6.81
C GLU A 198 -9.33 2.96 8.35
N TYR A 199 -8.37 2.28 8.96
CA TYR A 199 -8.23 2.25 10.43
C TYR A 199 -8.04 3.68 10.97
N LEU A 200 -7.10 4.43 10.39
CA LEU A 200 -6.80 5.82 10.76
C LEU A 200 -8.01 6.73 10.55
N GLU A 201 -8.69 6.61 9.39
CA GLU A 201 -9.85 7.45 9.08
C GLU A 201 -10.99 7.24 10.09
N ARG A 202 -11.23 6.00 10.50
CA ARG A 202 -12.34 5.67 11.40
C ARG A 202 -12.09 6.10 12.83
N ARG A 203 -10.84 6.09 13.29
CA ARG A 203 -10.50 6.23 14.72
C ARG A 203 -9.79 7.52 15.09
N HIS A 204 -9.11 8.17 14.15
CA HIS A 204 -8.53 9.47 14.41
C HIS A 204 -9.63 10.56 14.40
N PRO A 205 -9.61 11.54 15.33
CA PRO A 205 -10.59 12.63 15.34
C PRO A 205 -10.67 13.37 14.00
N GLU A 206 -9.50 13.70 13.45
CA GLU A 206 -9.35 14.35 12.13
C GLU A 206 -9.25 13.34 10.96
N GLY A 207 -9.60 12.07 11.20
CA GLY A 207 -9.41 10.97 10.25
C GLY A 207 -10.13 11.17 8.91
N TYR A 208 -11.24 11.93 8.91
CA TYR A 208 -12.00 12.28 7.70
C TYR A 208 -11.12 12.91 6.60
N ARG A 209 -10.02 13.58 6.98
CA ARG A 209 -9.07 14.22 6.04
C ARG A 209 -8.38 13.23 5.11
N ILE A 210 -8.15 11.98 5.52
CA ILE A 210 -7.50 10.93 4.69
C ILE A 210 -8.22 10.78 3.35
N PHE A 211 -9.56 10.75 3.37
CA PHE A 211 -10.39 10.67 2.17
C PHE A 211 -11.16 11.98 1.89
N GLY A 212 -10.64 13.12 2.35
CA GLY A 212 -11.20 14.44 2.06
C GLY A 212 -12.66 14.64 2.49
N GLY A 213 -13.12 13.93 3.52
CA GLY A 213 -14.48 14.07 4.06
C GLY A 213 -15.61 13.61 3.12
N SER A 214 -15.29 12.91 2.02
CA SER A 214 -16.27 12.58 0.98
C SER A 214 -16.09 11.18 0.41
N SER A 215 -17.22 10.50 0.22
CA SER A 215 -17.25 9.20 -0.45
C SER A 215 -16.81 9.26 -1.91
N SER A 216 -16.93 10.40 -2.60
CA SER A 216 -16.39 10.54 -3.96
C SER A 216 -14.86 10.51 -3.96
N THR A 217 -14.23 11.18 -3.01
CA THR A 217 -12.77 11.21 -2.85
C THR A 217 -12.22 9.86 -2.42
N LYS A 218 -12.92 9.14 -1.52
CA LYS A 218 -12.56 7.75 -1.19
C LYS A 218 -12.63 6.81 -2.41
N ARG A 219 -13.68 6.94 -3.23
CA ARG A 219 -13.79 6.19 -4.50
C ARG A 219 -12.68 6.55 -5.48
N LEU A 220 -12.29 7.82 -5.55
CA LEU A 220 -11.15 8.25 -6.34
C LEU A 220 -9.85 7.61 -5.85
N ALA A 221 -9.60 7.63 -4.54
CA ALA A 221 -8.44 6.99 -3.93
C ALA A 221 -8.40 5.48 -4.23
N ALA A 222 -9.55 4.79 -4.12
CA ALA A 222 -9.66 3.36 -4.46
C ALA A 222 -9.35 3.10 -5.93
N MET A 223 -9.91 3.93 -6.83
CA MET A 223 -9.66 3.85 -8.26
C MET A 223 -8.17 4.06 -8.56
N LEU A 224 -7.54 5.09 -8.00
CA LEU A 224 -6.12 5.36 -8.17
C LEU A 224 -5.24 4.25 -7.58
N ASN A 225 -5.67 3.62 -6.48
CA ASN A 225 -4.94 2.51 -5.87
C ASN A 225 -4.90 1.32 -6.82
N GLN A 226 -6.03 1.02 -7.45
CA GLN A 226 -6.10 -0.02 -8.49
C GLN A 226 -5.36 0.39 -9.75
N TYR A 227 -5.53 1.64 -10.19
CA TYR A 227 -4.90 2.21 -11.38
C TYR A 227 -3.38 2.12 -11.31
N GLY A 228 -2.79 2.47 -10.17
CA GLY A 228 -1.35 2.33 -9.95
C GLY A 228 -0.87 0.88 -10.14
N LYS A 229 -1.61 -0.09 -9.60
CA LYS A 229 -1.28 -1.52 -9.69
C LYS A 229 -1.43 -2.10 -11.09
N THR A 230 -2.51 -1.76 -11.80
CA THR A 230 -2.86 -2.43 -13.06
C THR A 230 -2.46 -1.66 -14.30
N VAL A 231 -2.24 -0.35 -14.19
CA VAL A 231 -1.94 0.53 -15.32
C VAL A 231 -0.52 1.06 -15.27
N LEU A 232 -0.05 1.54 -14.10
CA LEU A 232 1.31 2.09 -13.98
C LEU A 232 2.37 1.02 -13.73
N ALA A 233 2.13 0.09 -12.81
CA ALA A 233 3.09 -0.95 -12.43
C ALA A 233 3.65 -1.78 -13.61
N PRO A 234 2.85 -2.17 -14.62
CA PRO A 234 3.35 -2.88 -15.81
C PRO A 234 4.44 -2.12 -16.58
N HIS A 235 4.47 -0.79 -16.49
CA HIS A 235 5.42 0.06 -17.22
C HIS A 235 6.53 0.60 -16.31
N ILE A 236 6.22 0.96 -15.07
CA ILE A 236 7.21 1.44 -14.09
C ILE A 236 8.04 0.27 -13.53
N GLY A 237 7.40 -0.87 -13.24
CA GLY A 237 8.03 -2.02 -12.59
C GLY A 237 9.29 -2.52 -13.32
N PRO A 238 9.25 -2.80 -14.63
CA PRO A 238 10.42 -3.28 -15.35
C PRO A 238 11.59 -2.28 -15.38
N LEU A 239 11.31 -0.98 -15.26
CA LEU A 239 12.33 0.08 -15.17
C LEU A 239 12.92 0.19 -13.75
N ALA A 240 12.08 0.09 -12.73
CA ALA A 240 12.45 0.27 -11.32
C ALA A 240 13.11 -0.97 -10.69
N GLN A 241 12.68 -2.19 -11.07
CA GLN A 241 13.16 -3.44 -10.45
C GLN A 241 14.69 -3.63 -10.47
N PRO A 242 15.41 -3.34 -11.58
CA PRO A 242 16.87 -3.34 -11.58
C PRO A 242 17.49 -2.36 -10.59
N GLY A 243 16.87 -1.18 -10.43
CA GLY A 243 17.28 -0.15 -9.48
C GLY A 243 17.10 -0.59 -8.03
N VAL A 244 15.93 -1.16 -7.69
CA VAL A 244 15.68 -1.77 -6.38
C VAL A 244 16.74 -2.82 -6.09
N HIS A 245 16.95 -3.79 -7.00
CA HIS A 245 17.96 -4.81 -6.81
C HIS A 245 19.38 -4.24 -6.67
N ALA A 246 19.72 -3.14 -7.34
CA ALA A 246 21.03 -2.50 -7.19
C ALA A 246 21.22 -1.91 -5.78
N LEU A 247 20.16 -1.38 -5.18
CA LEU A 247 20.13 -0.70 -3.89
C LEU A 247 20.24 -1.65 -2.68
N LEU A 248 19.65 -2.85 -2.77
CA LEU A 248 19.50 -3.76 -1.63
C LEU A 248 20.83 -4.27 -1.04
N ASP A 249 20.80 -4.72 0.22
CA ASP A 249 21.89 -5.53 0.81
C ASP A 249 22.02 -6.91 0.10
N PRO A 250 23.16 -7.62 0.21
CA PRO A 250 23.39 -8.86 -0.52
C PRO A 250 22.34 -9.95 -0.33
N GLU A 251 21.81 -10.11 0.89
CA GLU A 251 20.84 -11.17 1.19
C GLU A 251 19.46 -10.80 0.63
N SER A 252 19.05 -9.54 0.82
CA SER A 252 17.83 -9.00 0.22
C SER A 252 17.88 -8.99 -1.30
N LYS A 253 19.05 -8.77 -1.94
CA LYS A 253 19.23 -8.90 -3.40
C LYS A 253 18.87 -10.31 -3.88
N SER A 254 19.49 -11.32 -3.27
CA SER A 254 19.24 -12.72 -3.62
C SER A 254 17.79 -13.11 -3.39
N TYR A 255 17.20 -12.75 -2.25
CA TYR A 255 15.77 -12.97 -2.00
C TYR A 255 14.90 -12.27 -3.04
N PHE A 256 15.22 -11.02 -3.39
CA PHE A 256 14.46 -10.24 -4.34
C PHE A 256 14.45 -10.91 -5.72
N SER A 257 15.62 -11.20 -6.29
CA SER A 257 15.76 -11.79 -7.62
C SER A 257 15.23 -13.23 -7.69
N ASP A 258 15.45 -14.02 -6.65
CA ASP A 258 15.21 -15.47 -6.71
C ASP A 258 13.80 -15.84 -6.27
N VAL A 259 13.23 -15.07 -5.33
CA VAL A 259 11.97 -15.37 -4.67
C VAL A 259 10.94 -14.28 -4.90
N LYS A 260 11.22 -13.02 -4.52
CA LYS A 260 10.19 -11.96 -4.51
C LYS A 260 9.63 -11.66 -5.89
N ILE A 261 10.50 -11.51 -6.88
CA ILE A 261 10.10 -11.32 -8.28
C ILE A 261 10.34 -12.57 -9.13
N GLY A 262 11.20 -13.49 -8.65
CA GLY A 262 11.48 -14.77 -9.30
C GLY A 262 12.52 -14.70 -10.43
N LYS A 263 13.32 -15.77 -10.56
CA LYS A 263 14.48 -15.83 -11.47
C LYS A 263 14.15 -15.55 -12.92
N GLN A 264 13.02 -16.07 -13.42
CA GLN A 264 12.59 -15.87 -14.80
C GLN A 264 12.31 -14.40 -15.10
N ARG A 265 11.55 -13.73 -14.22
CA ARG A 265 11.26 -12.31 -14.36
C ARG A 265 12.51 -11.46 -14.18
N TRP A 266 13.35 -11.79 -13.20
CA TRP A 266 14.63 -11.11 -13.01
C TRP A 266 15.49 -11.18 -14.26
N ALA A 267 15.62 -12.36 -14.88
CA ALA A 267 16.35 -12.51 -16.14
C ALA A 267 15.78 -11.58 -17.23
N LYS A 268 14.45 -11.55 -17.40
CA LYS A 268 13.78 -10.67 -18.37
C LYS A 268 14.05 -9.18 -18.15
N VAL A 269 13.89 -8.69 -16.92
CA VAL A 269 14.03 -7.24 -16.63
C VAL A 269 15.50 -6.79 -16.57
N SER A 270 16.41 -7.65 -16.10
CA SER A 270 17.84 -7.33 -16.04
C SER A 270 18.52 -7.34 -17.42
N SER A 271 18.00 -8.10 -18.38
CA SER A 271 18.51 -8.16 -19.76
C SER A 271 17.75 -7.28 -20.75
N MET A 272 16.90 -6.35 -20.27
CA MET A 272 16.04 -5.54 -21.12
C MET A 272 16.85 -4.60 -22.03
N SER A 273 16.53 -4.59 -23.33
CA SER A 273 17.19 -3.71 -24.31
C SER A 273 16.85 -2.24 -24.05
N GLN A 274 17.63 -1.32 -24.62
CA GLN A 274 17.31 0.11 -24.49
C GLN A 274 15.97 0.46 -25.16
N ALA A 275 15.67 -0.14 -26.31
CA ALA A 275 14.40 0.10 -27.01
C ALA A 275 13.19 -0.34 -26.19
N ASP A 276 13.29 -1.45 -25.46
CA ASP A 276 12.23 -1.91 -24.56
C ASP A 276 12.04 -0.96 -23.37
N LYS A 277 13.13 -0.45 -22.79
CA LYS A 277 13.08 0.56 -21.73
C LYS A 277 12.40 1.84 -22.21
N ASP A 278 12.79 2.33 -23.39
CA ASP A 278 12.20 3.52 -23.99
C ASP A 278 10.69 3.31 -24.24
N SER A 279 10.28 2.11 -24.70
CA SER A 279 8.87 1.73 -24.83
C SER A 279 8.12 1.79 -23.50
N HIS A 280 8.68 1.24 -22.42
CA HIS A 280 8.07 1.33 -21.09
C HIS A 280 7.95 2.79 -20.60
N VAL A 281 8.95 3.65 -20.85
CA VAL A 281 8.89 5.09 -20.54
C VAL A 281 7.74 5.76 -21.29
N GLN A 282 7.64 5.55 -22.62
CA GLN A 282 6.57 6.14 -23.42
C GLN A 282 5.18 5.67 -22.98
N GLN A 283 5.04 4.39 -22.65
CA GLN A 283 3.78 3.87 -22.13
C GLN A 283 3.43 4.49 -20.76
N ALA A 284 4.40 4.61 -19.84
CA ALA A 284 4.15 5.28 -18.56
C ALA A 284 3.70 6.74 -18.74
N ILE A 285 4.32 7.49 -19.65
CA ILE A 285 3.93 8.86 -20.01
C ILE A 285 2.49 8.90 -20.53
N ALA A 286 2.15 8.04 -21.49
CA ALA A 286 0.80 7.99 -22.07
C ALA A 286 -0.24 7.58 -21.02
N LYS A 287 0.10 6.68 -20.10
CA LYS A 287 -0.80 6.31 -19.01
C LYS A 287 -1.05 7.46 -18.06
N LEU A 288 -0.13 8.40 -17.88
CA LEU A 288 -0.37 9.56 -17.01
C LEU A 288 -1.37 10.60 -17.58
N GLU A 289 -1.83 10.50 -18.84
CA GLU A 289 -2.76 11.45 -19.46
C GLU A 289 -4.09 11.66 -18.68
N PRO A 290 -4.79 10.62 -18.16
CA PRO A 290 -6.00 10.83 -17.37
C PRO A 290 -5.73 11.57 -16.05
N ILE A 291 -4.53 11.43 -15.47
CA ILE A 291 -4.12 12.17 -14.28
C ILE A 291 -3.92 13.65 -14.63
N GLU A 292 -3.28 13.93 -15.77
CA GLU A 292 -3.19 15.30 -16.28
C GLU A 292 -4.58 15.92 -16.47
N ALA A 293 -5.51 15.18 -17.07
CA ALA A 293 -6.89 15.62 -17.27
C ALA A 293 -7.59 15.93 -15.93
N MET A 294 -7.38 15.10 -14.89
CA MET A 294 -7.90 15.37 -13.56
C MET A 294 -7.35 16.67 -12.97
N LEU A 295 -6.02 16.85 -13.01
CA LEU A 295 -5.36 18.04 -12.46
C LEU A 295 -5.74 19.32 -13.21
N THR A 296 -6.17 19.22 -14.47
CA THR A 296 -6.56 20.36 -15.31
C THR A 296 -8.06 20.58 -15.43
N CYS A 297 -8.88 19.67 -14.88
CA CYS A 297 -10.35 19.66 -15.02
C CYS A 297 -10.98 20.99 -14.59
N GLU A 298 -10.51 21.57 -13.49
CA GLU A 298 -11.00 22.85 -12.95
C GLU A 298 -10.07 24.03 -13.29
N SER A 299 -8.94 23.76 -13.94
CA SER A 299 -7.91 24.75 -14.29
C SER A 299 -8.29 25.60 -15.51
N SER A 300 -9.44 25.34 -16.16
CA SER A 300 -9.88 25.99 -17.38
C SER A 300 -11.30 26.59 -17.28
N GLY A 301 -11.54 27.40 -16.24
CA GLY A 301 -12.73 28.26 -16.16
C GLY A 301 -12.40 29.75 -16.35
N PRO A 302 -13.13 30.50 -17.21
CA PRO A 302 -13.08 31.96 -17.20
C PRO A 302 -13.78 32.47 -15.95
N VAL A 303 -13.01 32.86 -14.94
CA VAL A 303 -13.50 33.58 -13.77
C VAL A 303 -13.54 35.07 -14.08
N ASP A 304 -14.70 35.53 -14.57
CA ASP A 304 -15.39 36.77 -14.16
C ASP A 304 -16.31 37.29 -15.29
N ALA A 305 -17.50 36.69 -15.41
CA ALA A 305 -18.66 37.33 -16.01
C ALA A 305 -19.72 37.62 -14.93
N ALA A 306 -19.30 37.98 -13.71
CA ALA A 306 -20.18 38.47 -12.65
C ALA A 306 -19.39 39.10 -11.49
N ALA A 307 -18.47 40.02 -11.76
CA ALA A 307 -17.93 40.91 -10.72
C ALA A 307 -17.74 42.30 -11.32
N GLY A 308 -18.47 43.26 -10.76
CA GLY A 308 -18.64 44.59 -11.30
C GLY A 308 -17.36 45.39 -11.46
N ALA A 309 -17.47 46.42 -12.29
CA ALA A 309 -16.52 47.49 -12.46
C ALA A 309 -16.00 48.01 -11.11
N ASN A 310 -14.79 47.63 -10.74
CA ASN A 310 -13.88 48.50 -10.03
C ASN A 310 -12.45 47.99 -10.19
N GLY A 311 -11.62 48.83 -10.83
CA GLY A 311 -10.22 48.56 -11.07
C GLY A 311 -9.44 48.38 -9.78
N GLY A 312 -8.98 47.15 -9.56
CA GLY A 312 -7.92 46.82 -8.64
C GLY A 312 -7.15 45.66 -9.24
N ARG A 313 -5.89 45.90 -9.62
CA ARG A 313 -4.99 44.82 -10.04
C ARG A 313 -4.85 43.84 -8.88
N SER A 314 -5.58 42.73 -8.94
CA SER A 314 -5.47 41.65 -7.97
C SER A 314 -4.07 41.06 -8.08
N ALA A 315 -3.28 41.27 -7.03
CA ALA A 315 -1.98 40.64 -6.85
C ALA A 315 -2.09 39.13 -7.06
N SER A 316 -1.05 38.55 -7.66
CA SER A 316 -0.87 37.13 -7.93
C SER A 316 -1.74 36.23 -7.04
N ARG A 317 -2.86 35.73 -7.59
CA ARG A 317 -3.64 34.69 -6.95
C ARG A 317 -2.70 33.49 -6.86
N ALA A 318 -2.12 33.27 -5.68
CA ALA A 318 -1.21 32.16 -5.43
C ALA A 318 -1.85 30.92 -6.03
N ARG A 319 -1.16 30.27 -6.97
CA ARG A 319 -1.63 29.04 -7.60
C ARG A 319 -1.89 28.07 -6.46
N ARG A 320 -3.16 27.78 -6.18
CA ARG A 320 -3.52 26.74 -5.22
C ARG A 320 -2.88 25.44 -5.71
N PRO A 321 -2.25 24.66 -4.84
CA PRO A 321 -1.70 23.37 -5.23
C PRO A 321 -2.80 22.50 -5.81
N LEU A 322 -2.50 21.84 -6.93
CA LEU A 322 -3.44 21.00 -7.66
C LEU A 322 -3.44 19.62 -7.01
N TRP A 323 -4.24 19.41 -5.97
CA TRP A 323 -4.45 18.08 -5.40
C TRP A 323 -5.49 17.30 -6.21
N LEU A 324 -5.34 15.98 -6.33
CA LEU A 324 -6.20 15.15 -7.18
C LEU A 324 -7.67 15.17 -6.75
N ALA A 325 -7.92 15.32 -5.45
CA ALA A 325 -9.26 15.44 -4.89
C ALA A 325 -9.77 16.90 -4.81
N GLY A 326 -8.96 17.87 -5.25
CA GLY A 326 -9.17 19.29 -4.93
C GLY A 326 -8.91 19.59 -3.46
N GLY A 327 -9.34 20.78 -3.02
CA GLY A 327 -9.15 21.25 -1.63
C GLY A 327 -7.80 21.91 -1.38
N ASP A 328 -7.49 22.12 -0.10
CA ASP A 328 -6.29 22.87 0.33
C ASP A 328 -5.11 21.94 0.72
N GLU A 329 -5.34 20.64 0.86
CA GLU A 329 -4.33 19.65 1.27
C GLU A 329 -4.42 18.35 0.45
N PRO A 330 -3.32 17.58 0.33
CA PRO A 330 -3.35 16.30 -0.37
C PRO A 330 -4.11 15.26 0.46
N THR A 331 -4.67 14.27 -0.23
CA THR A 331 -5.41 13.15 0.37
C THR A 331 -4.74 11.82 0.06
N HIS A 332 -5.30 10.72 0.57
CA HIS A 332 -4.83 9.37 0.22
C HIS A 332 -4.80 9.12 -1.31
N ALA A 333 -5.67 9.79 -2.08
CA ALA A 333 -5.63 9.76 -3.54
C ALA A 333 -4.28 10.23 -4.10
N ASP A 334 -3.76 11.35 -3.59
CA ASP A 334 -2.45 11.89 -3.96
C ASP A 334 -1.33 10.95 -3.50
N PHE A 335 -1.41 10.44 -2.26
CA PHE A 335 -0.36 9.60 -1.69
C PHE A 335 -0.17 8.28 -2.44
N VAL A 336 -1.28 7.69 -2.91
CA VAL A 336 -1.26 6.49 -3.75
C VAL A 336 -0.49 6.73 -5.05
N LEU A 337 -0.77 7.82 -5.75
CA LEU A 337 -0.07 8.14 -7.00
C LEU A 337 1.39 8.53 -6.71
N PHE A 338 1.62 9.31 -5.66
CA PHE A 338 2.95 9.79 -5.29
C PHE A 338 3.88 8.65 -4.87
N GLY A 339 3.35 7.59 -4.27
CA GLY A 339 4.09 6.35 -4.03
C GLY A 339 4.71 5.78 -5.32
N TRP A 340 3.99 5.83 -6.45
CA TRP A 340 4.54 5.38 -7.74
C TRP A 340 5.59 6.33 -8.31
N TYR A 341 5.49 7.63 -8.04
CA TYR A 341 6.57 8.58 -8.34
C TYR A 341 7.83 8.20 -7.55
N VAL A 342 7.71 8.02 -6.23
CA VAL A 342 8.82 7.59 -5.36
C VAL A 342 9.42 6.28 -5.84
N PHE A 343 8.60 5.28 -6.15
CA PHE A 343 9.10 3.99 -6.68
C PHE A 343 9.79 4.12 -8.04
N THR A 344 9.40 5.08 -8.88
CA THR A 344 10.07 5.32 -10.17
C THR A 344 11.50 5.84 -9.98
N ARG A 345 11.75 6.58 -8.90
CA ARG A 345 13.04 7.22 -8.65
C ARG A 345 14.22 6.26 -8.56
N VAL A 346 13.99 5.04 -8.08
CA VAL A 346 15.01 3.98 -8.09
C VAL A 346 15.46 3.55 -9.49
N ALA A 347 14.68 3.83 -10.54
CA ALA A 347 15.09 3.63 -11.93
C ALA A 347 16.13 4.67 -12.41
N GLY A 348 16.38 5.70 -11.60
CA GLY A 348 17.34 6.77 -11.86
C GLY A 348 16.70 8.09 -12.25
N GLU A 349 17.44 9.18 -12.06
CA GLU A 349 16.98 10.56 -12.26
C GLU A 349 16.46 10.80 -13.69
N LYS A 350 17.19 10.30 -14.70
CA LYS A 350 16.82 10.48 -16.11
C LYS A 350 15.43 9.90 -16.42
N VAL A 351 15.21 8.62 -16.10
CA VAL A 351 13.95 7.91 -16.35
C VAL A 351 12.80 8.57 -15.59
N THR A 352 13.04 8.92 -14.33
CA THR A 352 12.05 9.60 -13.48
C THR A 352 11.62 10.93 -14.08
N LYS A 353 12.59 11.74 -14.51
CA LYS A 353 12.32 13.05 -15.11
C LYS A 353 11.55 12.89 -16.42
N GLU A 354 11.95 11.96 -17.28
CA GLU A 354 11.25 11.70 -18.55
C GLU A 354 9.78 11.35 -18.32
N ILE A 355 9.45 10.49 -17.35
CA ILE A 355 8.07 10.08 -17.09
C ILE A 355 7.28 11.21 -16.41
N TRP A 356 7.77 11.72 -15.27
CA TRP A 356 6.99 12.54 -14.36
C TRP A 356 7.03 14.04 -14.67
N THR A 357 7.83 14.46 -15.66
CA THR A 357 7.85 15.85 -16.15
C THR A 357 7.35 16.02 -17.59
N ALA A 358 6.92 14.93 -18.24
CA ALA A 358 6.33 14.98 -19.58
C ALA A 358 5.07 15.86 -19.63
N HIS A 359 4.24 15.78 -18.60
CA HIS A 359 3.02 16.58 -18.44
C HIS A 359 3.26 17.70 -17.43
N LYS A 360 3.10 18.97 -17.84
CA LYS A 360 3.39 20.12 -16.96
C LYS A 360 2.55 20.15 -15.67
N PRO A 361 1.23 19.82 -15.69
CA PRO A 361 0.43 19.77 -14.46
C PRO A 361 0.94 18.71 -13.48
N ILE A 362 1.37 17.54 -13.99
CA ILE A 362 1.93 16.46 -13.18
C ILE A 362 3.27 16.88 -12.58
N ALA A 363 4.14 17.53 -13.35
CA ALA A 363 5.40 18.06 -12.85
C ALA A 363 5.17 19.06 -11.69
N ALA A 364 4.16 19.93 -11.82
CA ALA A 364 3.79 20.87 -10.78
C ALA A 364 3.23 20.16 -9.53
N TRP A 365 2.38 19.16 -9.72
CA TRP A 365 1.86 18.32 -8.63
C TRP A 365 2.97 17.55 -7.90
N VAL A 366 3.93 16.96 -8.61
CA VAL A 366 5.10 16.29 -8.01
C VAL A 366 5.90 17.26 -7.15
N ASN A 367 6.17 18.48 -7.65
CA ASN A 367 6.89 19.50 -6.87
C ASN A 367 6.11 19.92 -5.63
N ALA A 368 4.79 20.09 -5.73
CA ALA A 368 3.92 20.40 -4.59
C ALA A 368 3.91 19.27 -3.55
N MET A 369 3.87 18.01 -3.99
CA MET A 369 3.98 16.85 -3.10
C MET A 369 5.34 16.80 -2.39
N LEU A 370 6.44 17.02 -3.10
CA LEU A 370 7.78 17.06 -2.51
C LEU A 370 7.91 18.19 -1.46
N GLU A 371 7.40 19.38 -1.78
CA GLU A 371 7.36 20.52 -0.86
C GLU A 371 6.51 20.20 0.38
N TRP A 372 5.31 19.62 0.19
CA TRP A 372 4.44 19.22 1.29
C TRP A 372 5.08 18.15 2.18
N CYS A 373 5.79 17.17 1.59
CA CYS A 373 6.50 16.14 2.32
C CYS A 373 7.58 16.72 3.26
N GLY A 374 8.27 17.77 2.85
CA GLY A 374 9.36 18.38 3.62
C GLY A 374 10.51 17.39 3.83
N GLU A 375 11.05 17.29 5.05
CA GLU A 375 12.18 16.42 5.39
C GLU A 375 11.95 14.94 5.08
N LEU A 376 10.69 14.46 5.06
CA LEU A 376 10.40 13.08 4.67
C LEU A 376 10.85 12.76 3.24
N ALA A 377 10.90 13.76 2.36
CA ALA A 377 11.33 13.59 0.98
C ALA A 377 12.81 13.20 0.85
N GLU A 378 13.63 13.43 1.88
CA GLU A 378 15.05 13.05 1.92
C GLU A 378 15.23 11.52 1.98
N ASP A 379 14.28 10.80 2.59
CA ASP A 379 14.30 9.34 2.66
C ASP A 379 13.82 8.70 1.35
N PHE A 380 13.03 9.40 0.53
CA PHE A 380 12.51 8.88 -0.74
C PHE A 380 13.65 8.81 -1.75
N VAL A 381 13.93 7.62 -2.29
CA VAL A 381 15.11 7.38 -3.15
C VAL A 381 14.77 7.31 -4.62
#